data_AF-A0A9P1INJ1-F1
#
_entry.id   AF-A0A9P1INJ1-F1
#
_cell.length_a   1.000
_cell.length_b   1.000
_cell.length_c   1.000
_cell.angle_alpha   90.00
_cell.angle_beta   90.00
_cell.angle_gamma   90.00
#
_symmetry.space_group_name_H-M   'P 1'
#
loop_
_entity.id
_entity.type
_entity.pdbx_description
1 polymer ?
#
loop_
_entity_poly.entity_id
_entity_poly.type
_entity_poly.pdbx_seq_one_letter_code
_entity_poly.pdbx_strand_id
1 'polypeptide(L)'
;MSKKFQICFVACSISVILFGLNDFILLLSKPTKDSRTCYIDDWNRVNTKDIPHSEENRLYAIQSLGAMDTLLGGQLRLVNSFVYPDHIAVTTTVQHSENTNITCVYFDCNREEIPDTRFKSRYYPYNIVYCPRRYGAKYMSLDLEDGNEIPEPIPMIYRIYEEPIHEVSVCVGPIYGNESKWLGIAEYIEHYKLIGVKHFYFTVFDINEYDRKILNDYIRLGEIEVTTVDTEYKKEDWQFHMIQQTECHQRAKFHSKWVINVDFDERLVLTNNKTIEDLLNSDEAATEYWLPVARVLKNETMPQKYINNSQTEKDMQFIRHNLTSIKKFRNSKSIYRSDIAARVFYHYVTQNYGHKKCIKKVDPEFAYLRHYRTDNESGINSGWHRHLTDFTVNHLNEEFSRQLVKNILKRVECVYNEKLMYCDEIGPKFKRYQVYKNAFDCIVRNTTIN
;
A
#
# COMPACT_ATOMS: atom_id res chain seq x y z
N MET A 1 0.34 -48.56 4.15
CA MET A 1 0.11 -47.37 3.30
C MET A 1 -0.90 -46.46 3.99
N SER A 2 -0.41 -45.44 4.69
CA SER A 2 -1.20 -44.47 5.46
C SER A 2 -1.03 -43.10 4.79
N LYS A 3 -2.12 -42.52 4.28
CA LYS A 3 -2.16 -41.10 3.88
C LYS A 3 -2.77 -40.32 5.04
N LYS A 4 -1.94 -39.60 5.77
CA LYS A 4 -2.36 -38.61 6.77
C LYS A 4 -2.86 -37.36 6.03
N PHE A 5 -4.17 -37.09 6.13
CA PHE A 5 -4.72 -35.76 5.86
C PHE A 5 -4.42 -34.88 7.07
N GLN A 6 -3.61 -33.84 6.87
CA GLN A 6 -3.27 -32.87 7.89
C GLN A 6 -4.35 -31.78 7.87
N ILE A 7 -5.33 -31.92 8.77
CA ILE A 7 -6.38 -30.94 9.01
C ILE A 7 -5.75 -29.76 9.77
N CYS A 8 -5.82 -28.56 9.20
CA CYS A 8 -5.53 -27.33 9.92
C CYS A 8 -6.54 -27.13 11.05
N PHE A 9 -6.17 -27.49 12.27
CA PHE A 9 -6.87 -27.06 13.48
C PHE A 9 -6.51 -25.60 13.76
N VAL A 10 -7.47 -24.69 13.56
CA VAL A 10 -7.46 -23.39 14.22
C VAL A 10 -8.30 -23.53 15.48
N ALA A 11 -7.68 -23.32 16.63
CA ALA A 11 -8.35 -23.24 17.92
C ALA A 11 -9.29 -22.04 17.92
N CYS A 12 -10.58 -22.30 17.74
CA CYS A 12 -11.64 -21.32 17.96
C CYS A 12 -12.23 -21.61 19.34
N SER A 13 -11.78 -20.88 20.36
CA SER A 13 -12.36 -20.91 21.70
C SER A 13 -13.71 -20.18 21.66
N ILE A 14 -14.78 -20.89 21.31
CA ILE A 14 -16.16 -20.45 21.48
C ILE A 14 -16.62 -20.90 22.87
N SER A 15 -16.61 -19.99 23.85
CA SER A 15 -17.44 -20.17 25.04
C SER A 15 -18.85 -19.72 24.71
N VAL A 16 -19.75 -20.70 24.63
CA VAL A 16 -21.17 -20.53 24.40
C VAL A 16 -21.80 -19.83 25.60
N ILE A 17 -22.49 -18.73 25.32
CA ILE A 17 -23.42 -18.03 26.21
C ILE A 17 -24.56 -18.99 26.59
N LEU A 18 -24.64 -19.36 27.88
CA LEU A 18 -25.86 -19.87 28.50
C LEU A 18 -26.54 -18.70 29.21
N PHE A 19 -27.74 -18.36 28.76
CA PHE A 19 -28.64 -17.42 29.43
C PHE A 19 -29.03 -17.98 30.81
N GLY A 20 -28.58 -17.32 31.87
CA GLY A 20 -29.17 -17.36 33.20
C GLY A 20 -29.70 -15.97 33.53
N LEU A 21 -31.03 -15.83 33.59
CA LEU A 21 -31.72 -14.67 34.14
C LEU A 21 -31.37 -14.57 35.63
N ASN A 22 -30.42 -13.70 36.01
CA ASN A 22 -30.42 -12.96 37.29
C ASN A 22 -29.26 -11.95 37.51
N ASP A 23 -28.31 -11.79 36.59
CA ASP A 23 -27.20 -10.82 36.78
C ASP A 23 -27.32 -9.57 35.88
N PHE A 24 -28.53 -9.01 35.75
CA PHE A 24 -28.75 -7.75 35.02
C PHE A 24 -28.75 -6.50 35.92
N ILE A 25 -28.14 -6.59 37.11
CA ILE A 25 -27.93 -5.46 38.02
C ILE A 25 -26.55 -5.63 38.67
N LEU A 26 -25.49 -5.22 37.98
CA LEU A 26 -24.23 -4.66 38.53
C LEU A 26 -23.17 -4.66 37.43
N LEU A 27 -23.18 -3.59 36.62
CA LEU A 27 -22.01 -2.93 35.99
C LEU A 27 -22.46 -1.81 35.02
N LEU A 28 -23.56 -1.14 35.35
CA LEU A 28 -23.78 0.26 34.95
C LEU A 28 -23.31 1.16 36.09
N SER A 29 -22.04 1.06 36.47
CA SER A 29 -21.37 2.26 36.98
C SER A 29 -21.22 3.18 35.78
N LYS A 30 -22.22 4.03 35.55
CA LYS A 30 -22.09 5.20 34.68
C LYS A 30 -20.76 5.86 35.02
N PRO A 31 -19.84 6.08 34.07
CA PRO A 31 -18.90 7.17 34.27
C PRO A 31 -19.74 8.44 34.21
N THR A 32 -20.12 8.97 35.37
CA THR A 32 -20.42 10.39 35.49
C THR A 32 -19.10 11.13 35.37
N LYS A 33 -18.62 11.25 34.13
CA LYS A 33 -17.53 12.14 33.76
C LYS A 33 -18.01 12.85 32.51
N ASP A 34 -18.10 14.17 32.64
CA ASP A 34 -18.46 15.12 31.59
C ASP A 34 -17.94 14.67 30.21
N SER A 35 -18.84 14.28 29.31
CA SER A 35 -18.52 13.67 28.01
C SER A 35 -17.99 14.67 26.98
N ARG A 36 -17.48 15.82 27.44
CA ARG A 36 -16.86 16.88 26.64
C ARG A 36 -15.33 16.87 26.73
N THR A 37 -14.75 16.13 27.67
CA THR A 37 -13.30 16.17 27.90
C THR A 37 -12.59 15.12 27.07
N CYS A 38 -11.86 15.55 26.03
CA CYS A 38 -11.04 14.67 25.21
C CYS A 38 -9.90 14.05 26.03
N TYR A 39 -9.78 12.72 25.96
CA TYR A 39 -8.56 12.05 26.40
C TYR A 39 -7.42 12.34 25.43
N ILE A 40 -6.32 12.85 25.96
CA ILE A 40 -5.11 13.23 25.22
C ILE A 40 -4.00 12.28 25.59
N ASP A 41 -3.57 11.50 24.61
CA ASP A 41 -2.44 10.59 24.70
C ASP A 41 -1.14 11.37 24.95
N ASP A 42 -0.21 10.78 25.71
CA ASP A 42 1.01 11.49 26.15
C ASP A 42 1.89 11.94 24.97
N TRP A 43 1.98 11.13 23.92
CA TRP A 43 2.68 11.49 22.69
C TRP A 43 2.09 12.73 22.01
N ASN A 44 0.81 13.05 22.30
CA ASN A 44 0.05 14.13 21.69
C ASN A 44 -0.11 15.37 22.58
N ARG A 45 0.59 15.42 23.72
CA ARG A 45 0.71 16.60 24.58
C ARG A 45 1.79 17.56 24.08
N VAL A 46 1.80 17.86 22.79
CA VAL A 46 2.90 18.58 22.10
C VAL A 46 2.35 19.71 21.24
N ASN A 47 3.01 20.87 21.31
CA ASN A 47 2.85 21.97 20.36
C ASN A 47 4.21 22.26 19.73
N THR A 48 4.32 22.20 18.40
CA THR A 48 5.51 22.66 17.70
C THR A 48 5.27 24.02 17.06
N LYS A 49 6.30 24.88 17.08
CA LYS A 49 6.21 26.25 16.55
C LYS A 49 6.37 26.26 15.03
N ASP A 50 7.28 25.45 14.53
CA ASP A 50 7.73 25.44 13.14
C ASP A 50 7.67 24.04 12.54
N ILE A 51 7.75 24.00 11.21
CA ILE A 51 7.87 22.78 10.43
C ILE A 51 9.37 22.49 10.20
N PRO A 52 9.85 21.25 10.43
CA PRO A 52 11.21 20.84 10.11
C PRO A 52 11.54 21.09 8.64
N HIS A 53 12.77 21.52 8.36
CA HIS A 53 13.24 21.82 7.01
C HIS A 53 12.39 22.88 6.26
N SER A 54 11.58 23.69 6.95
CA SER A 54 10.70 24.69 6.32
C SER A 54 11.43 25.68 5.41
N GLU A 55 12.62 26.12 5.82
CA GLU A 55 13.47 27.02 5.01
C GLU A 55 14.11 26.29 3.83
N GLU A 56 14.59 25.06 4.03
CA GLU A 56 15.13 24.22 2.96
C GLU A 56 14.05 23.92 1.90
N ASN A 57 12.84 23.57 2.33
CA ASN A 57 11.67 23.39 1.48
C ASN A 57 11.30 24.68 0.73
N ARG A 58 11.45 25.86 1.38
CA ARG A 58 11.26 27.15 0.72
C ARG A 58 12.23 27.36 -0.42
N LEU A 59 13.51 27.07 -0.18
CA LEU A 59 14.57 27.23 -1.16
C LEU A 59 14.37 26.28 -2.34
N TYR A 60 13.98 25.04 -2.08
CA TYR A 60 13.61 24.09 -3.12
C TYR A 60 12.39 24.59 -3.92
N ALA A 61 11.35 25.07 -3.26
CA ALA A 61 10.18 25.61 -3.95
C ALA A 61 10.51 26.79 -4.87
N ILE A 62 11.36 27.72 -4.41
CA ILE A 62 11.83 28.86 -5.24
C ILE A 62 12.57 28.39 -6.49
N GLN A 63 13.26 27.24 -6.43
CA GLN A 63 13.95 26.63 -7.56
C GLN A 63 13.02 25.75 -8.42
N SER A 64 11.71 25.76 -8.16
CA SER A 64 10.71 24.89 -8.78
C SER A 64 11.04 23.39 -8.62
N LEU A 65 11.69 23.05 -7.51
CA LEU A 65 12.15 21.71 -7.19
C LEU A 65 11.06 20.97 -6.39
N GLY A 66 10.01 20.54 -7.08
CA GLY A 66 8.90 19.78 -6.48
C GLY A 66 7.52 20.19 -6.98
N ALA A 67 7.43 21.23 -7.82
CA ALA A 67 6.26 21.51 -8.62
C ALA A 67 6.12 20.49 -9.76
N MET A 68 4.90 19.99 -9.97
CA MET A 68 4.56 19.15 -11.12
C MET A 68 3.27 19.61 -11.79
N ASP A 69 2.34 20.19 -11.02
CA ASP A 69 1.18 20.96 -11.52
C ASP A 69 0.33 20.21 -12.56
N THR A 70 0.32 18.87 -12.52
CA THR A 70 -0.41 18.04 -13.48
C THR A 70 -1.87 17.81 -13.09
N LEU A 71 -2.18 17.91 -11.80
CA LEU A 71 -3.51 17.65 -11.23
C LEU A 71 -4.06 18.90 -10.52
N LEU A 72 -4.08 20.04 -11.23
CA LEU A 72 -4.45 21.36 -10.68
C LEU A 72 -5.96 21.63 -10.60
N GLY A 73 -6.72 21.16 -11.60
CA GLY A 73 -8.15 21.50 -11.74
C GLY A 73 -9.08 20.60 -10.94
N GLY A 74 -8.51 19.78 -10.06
CA GLY A 74 -9.25 18.79 -9.30
C GLY A 74 -9.87 19.33 -8.03
N GLN A 75 -10.79 18.56 -7.44
CA GLN A 75 -11.32 18.89 -6.11
C GLN A 75 -10.26 18.58 -5.04
N LEU A 76 -9.98 19.53 -4.14
CA LEU A 76 -9.15 19.25 -2.97
C LEU A 76 -9.81 18.15 -2.12
N ARG A 77 -9.20 16.96 -2.13
CA ARG A 77 -9.53 15.86 -1.22
C ARG A 77 -8.29 15.51 -0.43
N LEU A 78 -8.47 15.32 0.87
CA LEU A 78 -7.41 14.82 1.75
C LEU A 78 -7.32 13.30 1.57
N VAL A 79 -6.13 12.80 1.29
CA VAL A 79 -5.87 11.37 1.13
C VAL A 79 -5.56 10.77 2.49
N ASN A 80 -4.48 11.22 3.14
CA ASN A 80 -4.11 10.82 4.49
C ASN A 80 -3.38 11.94 5.22
N SER A 81 -3.36 11.85 6.55
CA SER A 81 -2.53 12.70 7.41
C SER A 81 -1.65 11.82 8.29
N PHE A 82 -0.37 12.16 8.42
CA PHE A 82 0.64 11.37 9.14
C PHE A 82 1.29 12.22 10.22
N VAL A 83 1.22 11.78 11.48
CA VAL A 83 1.82 12.50 12.61
C VAL A 83 3.19 11.93 12.95
N TYR A 84 4.19 12.80 12.90
CA TYR A 84 5.59 12.54 13.23
C TYR A 84 5.95 13.20 14.57
N PRO A 85 7.17 12.98 15.12
CA PRO A 85 7.55 13.55 16.40
C PRO A 85 7.39 15.08 16.48
N ASP A 86 7.70 15.79 15.39
CA ASP A 86 7.85 17.24 15.31
C ASP A 86 6.88 17.94 14.33
N HIS A 87 6.24 17.20 13.44
CA HIS A 87 5.30 17.74 12.45
C HIS A 87 4.22 16.74 12.04
N ILE A 88 3.32 17.20 11.19
CA ILE A 88 2.29 16.41 10.53
C ILE A 88 2.45 16.63 9.02
N ALA A 89 2.28 15.57 8.22
CA ALA A 89 2.24 15.65 6.77
C ALA A 89 0.86 15.23 6.27
N VAL A 90 0.26 16.04 5.40
CA VAL A 90 -1.04 15.76 4.79
C VAL A 90 -0.85 15.59 3.29
N THR A 91 -1.36 14.50 2.73
CA THR A 91 -1.34 14.25 1.30
C THR A 91 -2.70 14.52 0.69
N THR A 92 -2.72 15.07 -0.53
CA THR A 92 -3.96 15.47 -1.23
C THR A 92 -4.07 14.84 -2.61
N THR A 93 -5.27 14.83 -3.19
CA THR A 93 -5.50 14.38 -4.58
C THR A 93 -5.01 15.38 -5.62
N VAL A 94 -5.00 16.66 -5.26
CA VAL A 94 -4.58 17.77 -6.12
C VAL A 94 -3.09 18.05 -5.97
N GLN A 95 -2.45 18.47 -7.06
CA GLN A 95 -1.09 18.99 -7.08
C GLN A 95 -1.18 20.48 -7.35
N HIS A 96 -1.14 21.30 -6.30
CA HIS A 96 -1.07 22.74 -6.45
C HIS A 96 0.38 23.21 -6.48
N SER A 97 0.58 24.40 -7.05
CA SER A 97 1.88 25.05 -7.06
C SER A 97 2.40 25.25 -5.64
N GLU A 98 3.72 25.17 -5.47
CA GLU A 98 4.39 25.28 -4.17
C GLU A 98 4.21 26.68 -3.51
N ASN A 99 3.66 27.65 -4.25
CA ASN A 99 3.33 29.00 -3.79
C ASN A 99 1.86 29.18 -3.37
N THR A 100 1.03 28.14 -3.52
CA THR A 100 -0.37 28.19 -3.08
C THR A 100 -0.40 28.18 -1.55
N ASN A 101 -0.87 29.29 -0.96
CA ASN A 101 -1.10 29.39 0.47
C ASN A 101 -2.22 28.44 0.88
N ILE A 102 -2.01 27.69 1.96
CA ILE A 102 -3.00 26.78 2.51
C ILE A 102 -2.89 26.80 4.03
N THR A 103 -4.02 26.78 4.73
CA THR A 103 -4.06 26.87 6.18
C THR A 103 -4.37 25.50 6.78
N CYS A 104 -3.49 25.01 7.65
CA CYS A 104 -3.73 23.83 8.47
C CYS A 104 -4.79 24.12 9.53
N VAL A 105 -5.81 23.28 9.64
CA VAL A 105 -6.91 23.38 10.63
C VAL A 105 -6.94 22.10 11.46
N TYR A 106 -7.04 22.23 12.78
CA TYR A 106 -6.86 21.12 13.72
C TYR A 106 -8.14 20.87 14.51
N PHE A 107 -8.43 19.60 14.75
CA PHE A 107 -9.66 19.20 15.42
C PHE A 107 -9.36 18.21 16.54
N ASP A 108 -10.11 18.34 17.62
CA ASP A 108 -10.00 17.48 18.80
C ASP A 108 -10.68 16.11 18.57
N CYS A 109 -10.79 15.30 19.63
CA CYS A 109 -11.43 13.99 19.56
C CYS A 109 -12.94 14.03 19.23
N ASN A 110 -13.60 15.16 19.49
CA ASN A 110 -15.02 15.40 19.20
C ASN A 110 -15.23 15.96 17.79
N ARG A 111 -14.15 16.14 17.01
CA ARG A 111 -14.14 16.82 15.71
C ARG A 111 -14.53 18.31 15.81
N GLU A 112 -14.28 18.93 16.96
CA GLU A 112 -14.42 20.38 17.11
C GLU A 112 -13.08 21.06 16.78
N GLU A 113 -13.13 22.17 16.03
CA GLU A 113 -11.92 22.92 15.68
C GLU A 113 -11.27 23.45 16.96
N ILE A 114 -9.96 23.26 17.10
CA ILE A 114 -9.20 23.74 18.25
C ILE A 114 -8.92 25.25 18.03
N PRO A 115 -9.45 26.15 18.87
CA PRO A 115 -9.31 27.60 18.67
C PRO A 115 -7.86 28.06 18.64
N ASP A 116 -7.56 29.09 17.86
CA ASP A 116 -6.25 29.76 17.78
C ASP A 116 -5.06 28.85 17.41
N THR A 117 -5.32 27.71 16.77
CA THR A 117 -4.27 26.76 16.37
C THR A 117 -3.94 26.74 14.89
N ARG A 118 -4.75 27.42 14.05
CA ARG A 118 -4.57 27.47 12.59
C ARG A 118 -3.15 27.91 12.22
N PHE A 119 -2.63 27.34 11.13
CA PHE A 119 -1.25 27.60 10.71
C PHE A 119 -1.14 27.71 9.19
N LYS A 120 -0.57 28.82 8.69
CA LYS A 120 -0.34 29.01 7.25
C LYS A 120 0.85 28.18 6.77
N SER A 121 0.60 27.38 5.75
CA SER A 121 1.55 26.47 5.11
C SER A 121 1.45 26.56 3.58
N ARG A 122 2.12 25.63 2.90
CA ARG A 122 2.20 25.51 1.44
C ARG A 122 2.39 24.05 1.04
N TYR A 123 2.17 23.79 -0.24
CA TYR A 123 2.51 22.52 -0.85
C TYR A 123 4.01 22.36 -1.00
N TYR A 124 4.56 21.26 -0.47
CA TYR A 124 5.92 20.81 -0.75
C TYR A 124 6.16 19.37 -0.25
N PRO A 125 6.83 18.50 -1.02
CA PRO A 125 6.86 18.53 -2.48
C PRO A 125 5.52 18.05 -3.05
N TYR A 126 5.20 18.46 -4.27
CA TYR A 126 4.01 18.00 -5.01
C TYR A 126 2.68 18.29 -4.27
N ASN A 127 2.01 17.24 -3.80
CA ASN A 127 0.70 17.23 -3.16
C ASN A 127 0.78 17.01 -1.63
N ILE A 128 1.91 17.37 -1.00
CA ILE A 128 2.09 17.25 0.45
C ILE A 128 2.00 18.64 1.09
N VAL A 129 1.28 18.76 2.19
CA VAL A 129 1.26 19.95 3.05
C VAL A 129 1.78 19.55 4.43
N TYR A 130 2.81 20.25 4.89
CA TYR A 130 3.33 20.05 6.23
C TYR A 130 2.69 21.01 7.22
N CYS A 131 2.43 20.54 8.42
CA CYS A 131 1.76 21.28 9.48
C CYS A 131 2.48 21.03 10.80
N PRO A 132 2.64 22.03 11.68
CA PRO A 132 3.16 21.79 13.02
C PRO A 132 2.17 21.01 13.89
N ARG A 133 2.65 20.44 14.99
CA ARG A 133 1.81 19.68 15.93
C ARG A 133 1.03 20.62 16.83
N ARG A 134 -0.18 20.19 17.22
CA ARG A 134 -1.06 20.90 18.13
C ARG A 134 -1.55 19.97 19.24
N TYR A 135 -1.52 20.49 20.47
CA TYR A 135 -1.90 19.76 21.66
C TYR A 135 -3.32 19.21 21.53
N GLY A 136 -3.47 17.90 21.68
CA GLY A 136 -4.77 17.24 21.66
C GLY A 136 -5.43 17.09 20.28
N ALA A 137 -4.81 17.55 19.20
CA ALA A 137 -5.33 17.35 17.85
C ALA A 137 -5.39 15.85 17.52
N LYS A 138 -6.54 15.36 17.06
CA LYS A 138 -6.72 13.96 16.60
C LYS A 138 -7.07 13.88 15.12
N TYR A 139 -7.68 14.92 14.60
CA TYR A 139 -8.01 15.07 13.19
C TYR A 139 -7.49 16.40 12.68
N MET A 140 -7.39 16.51 11.36
CA MET A 140 -7.02 17.76 10.72
C MET A 140 -7.67 17.90 9.36
N SER A 141 -7.74 19.15 8.90
CA SER A 141 -8.12 19.51 7.54
C SER A 141 -7.24 20.64 7.01
N LEU A 142 -7.47 21.01 5.75
CA LEU A 142 -6.74 22.05 5.04
C LEU A 142 -7.73 23.06 4.44
N ASP A 143 -7.46 24.35 4.62
CA ASP A 143 -8.26 25.47 4.12
C ASP A 143 -7.45 26.22 3.03
N LEU A 144 -7.94 26.20 1.78
CA LEU A 144 -7.26 26.83 0.65
C LEU A 144 -7.45 28.36 0.57
N GLU A 145 -8.20 28.98 1.50
CA GLU A 145 -8.52 30.41 1.49
C GLU A 145 -9.15 30.88 0.14
N ASP A 146 -9.73 29.98 -0.64
CA ASP A 146 -10.27 30.21 -1.99
C ASP A 146 -11.81 30.35 -2.03
N GLY A 147 -12.45 30.30 -0.84
CA GLY A 147 -13.90 30.39 -0.67
C GLY A 147 -14.63 29.05 -0.74
N ASN A 148 -13.92 27.93 -0.96
CA ASN A 148 -14.50 26.59 -0.87
C ASN A 148 -14.68 26.15 0.59
N GLU A 149 -15.58 25.18 0.81
CA GLU A 149 -15.74 24.56 2.11
C GLU A 149 -14.48 23.77 2.49
N ILE A 150 -14.10 23.86 3.77
CA ILE A 150 -13.01 23.08 4.34
C ILE A 150 -13.38 21.59 4.23
N PRO A 151 -12.53 20.72 3.65
CA PRO A 151 -12.80 19.29 3.58
C PRO A 151 -13.06 18.66 4.95
N GLU A 152 -13.80 17.56 4.98
CA GLU A 152 -14.05 16.81 6.23
C GLU A 152 -12.73 16.43 6.92
N PRO A 153 -12.58 16.68 8.24
CA PRO A 153 -11.35 16.35 8.95
C PRO A 153 -11.05 14.86 8.95
N ILE A 154 -9.80 14.52 8.62
CA ILE A 154 -9.31 13.13 8.58
C ILE A 154 -8.44 12.81 9.80
N PRO A 155 -8.44 11.55 10.27
CA PRO A 155 -7.62 11.15 11.40
C PRO A 155 -6.14 11.14 11.05
N MET A 156 -5.30 11.43 12.04
CA MET A 156 -3.85 11.33 11.90
C MET A 156 -3.35 9.90 12.11
N ILE A 157 -2.58 9.42 11.14
CA ILE A 157 -1.90 8.13 11.17
C ILE A 157 -0.60 8.28 11.95
N TYR A 158 -0.44 7.47 12.99
CA TYR A 158 0.71 7.50 13.87
C TYR A 158 2.00 7.06 13.16
N ARG A 159 3.04 7.91 13.20
CA ARG A 159 4.40 7.65 12.68
C ARG A 159 5.49 8.14 13.65
N ILE A 160 5.19 8.18 14.94
CA ILE A 160 6.13 8.57 16.00
C ILE A 160 6.79 7.30 16.56
N TYR A 161 7.62 6.66 15.74
CA TYR A 161 8.38 5.48 16.14
C TYR A 161 9.81 5.89 16.52
N GLU A 162 10.33 5.36 17.62
CA GLU A 162 11.73 5.58 18.03
C GLU A 162 12.70 4.90 17.06
N GLU A 163 12.34 3.69 16.64
CA GLU A 163 13.06 2.89 15.64
C GLU A 163 12.07 2.38 14.59
N PRO A 164 12.50 2.21 13.32
CA PRO A 164 11.63 1.66 12.29
C PRO A 164 11.11 0.26 12.64
N ILE A 165 9.81 0.04 12.48
CA ILE A 165 9.16 -1.27 12.71
C ILE A 165 9.65 -2.31 11.69
N HIS A 166 9.92 -1.85 10.45
CA HIS A 166 10.36 -2.71 9.36
C HIS A 166 11.76 -2.31 8.88
N GLU A 167 12.64 -3.29 8.68
CA GLU A 167 13.93 -3.04 8.02
C GLU A 167 13.71 -2.60 6.57
N VAL A 168 12.80 -3.28 5.86
CA VAL A 168 12.44 -2.96 4.48
C VAL A 168 10.96 -3.21 4.22
N SER A 169 10.36 -2.28 3.49
CA SER A 169 8.98 -2.36 2.99
C SER A 169 8.93 -2.03 1.50
N VAL A 170 7.79 -2.30 0.87
CA VAL A 170 7.59 -1.98 -0.54
C VAL A 170 6.49 -0.94 -0.70
N CYS A 171 6.83 0.13 -1.41
CA CYS A 171 5.86 1.03 -2.02
C CYS A 171 5.43 0.45 -3.36
N VAL A 172 4.20 -0.06 -3.41
CA VAL A 172 3.64 -0.65 -4.62
C VAL A 172 3.09 0.47 -5.50
N GLY A 173 3.50 0.48 -6.77
CA GLY A 173 2.92 1.37 -7.78
C GLY A 173 1.39 1.29 -7.81
N PRO A 174 0.73 2.36 -8.24
CA PRO A 174 -0.72 2.49 -8.11
C PRO A 174 -1.48 1.37 -8.83
N ILE A 175 -2.55 0.91 -8.20
CA ILE A 175 -3.45 -0.10 -8.76
C ILE A 175 -4.72 0.57 -9.29
N TYR A 176 -4.96 0.41 -10.59
CA TYR A 176 -6.14 0.92 -11.28
C TYR A 176 -6.47 0.10 -12.54
N GLY A 177 -7.59 0.41 -13.17
CA GLY A 177 -8.02 -0.17 -14.45
C GLY A 177 -8.70 -1.54 -14.35
N ASN A 178 -9.33 -1.95 -15.46
CA ASN A 178 -10.36 -3.01 -15.47
C ASN A 178 -9.80 -4.44 -15.50
N GLU A 179 -8.52 -4.65 -15.80
CA GLU A 179 -7.92 -5.99 -15.74
C GLU A 179 -7.95 -6.48 -14.28
N SER A 180 -8.37 -7.73 -14.07
CA SER A 180 -8.38 -8.35 -12.76
C SER A 180 -6.96 -8.64 -12.28
N LYS A 181 -6.69 -8.36 -11.00
CA LYS A 181 -5.35 -8.36 -10.41
C LYS A 181 -5.18 -9.34 -9.26
N TRP A 182 -6.18 -10.13 -8.89
CA TRP A 182 -6.13 -11.01 -7.71
C TRP A 182 -4.89 -11.91 -7.68
N LEU A 183 -4.58 -12.58 -8.79
CA LEU A 183 -3.43 -13.46 -8.89
C LEU A 183 -2.13 -12.66 -8.90
N GLY A 184 -2.12 -11.50 -9.56
CA GLY A 184 -0.98 -10.58 -9.56
C GLY A 184 -0.65 -10.07 -8.16
N ILE A 185 -1.66 -9.77 -7.34
CA ILE A 185 -1.52 -9.31 -5.95
C ILE A 185 -0.90 -10.42 -5.10
N ALA A 186 -1.44 -11.64 -5.20
CA ALA A 186 -0.89 -12.78 -4.48
C ALA A 186 0.56 -13.07 -4.89
N GLU A 187 0.85 -13.07 -6.20
CA GLU A 187 2.19 -13.27 -6.73
C GLU A 187 3.16 -12.17 -6.28
N TYR A 188 2.73 -10.90 -6.31
CA TYR A 188 3.54 -9.76 -5.89
C TYR A 188 3.97 -9.90 -4.43
N ILE A 189 3.00 -10.04 -3.53
CA ILE A 189 3.25 -10.06 -2.09
C ILE A 189 4.09 -11.28 -1.72
N GLU A 190 3.73 -12.47 -2.21
CA GLU A 190 4.48 -13.69 -1.87
C GLU A 190 5.89 -13.71 -2.47
N HIS A 191 6.11 -13.11 -3.65
CA HIS A 191 7.45 -12.94 -4.22
C HIS A 191 8.34 -12.08 -3.32
N TYR A 192 7.85 -10.91 -2.91
CA TYR A 192 8.63 -9.99 -2.09
C TYR A 192 8.84 -10.53 -0.66
N LYS A 193 7.88 -11.28 -0.12
CA LYS A 193 8.05 -12.00 1.15
C LYS A 193 9.18 -13.01 1.10
N LEU A 194 9.32 -13.75 0.01
CA LEU A 194 10.42 -14.72 -0.15
C LEU A 194 11.80 -14.08 -0.19
N ILE A 195 11.92 -12.81 -0.59
CA ILE A 195 13.20 -12.09 -0.58
C ILE A 195 13.44 -11.29 0.72
N GLY A 196 12.55 -11.39 1.70
CA GLY A 196 12.73 -10.81 3.05
C GLY A 196 11.89 -9.57 3.36
N VAL A 197 11.01 -9.13 2.45
CA VAL A 197 10.08 -8.02 2.73
C VAL A 197 8.96 -8.48 3.65
N LYS A 198 8.63 -7.69 4.68
CA LYS A 198 7.59 -8.04 5.65
C LYS A 198 6.33 -7.18 5.57
N HIS A 199 6.39 -6.05 4.86
CA HIS A 199 5.29 -5.10 4.84
C HIS A 199 5.18 -4.35 3.52
N PHE A 200 3.95 -4.02 3.13
CA PHE A 200 3.63 -3.41 1.85
C PHE A 200 2.65 -2.27 2.01
N TYR A 201 2.81 -1.25 1.19
CA TYR A 201 1.90 -0.13 1.09
C TYR A 201 1.31 -0.10 -0.31
N PHE A 202 0.00 -0.27 -0.38
CA PHE A 202 -0.75 -0.23 -1.64
C PHE A 202 -1.54 1.07 -1.73
N THR A 203 -1.48 1.72 -2.88
CA THR A 203 -2.41 2.80 -3.23
C THR A 203 -3.32 2.30 -4.35
N VAL A 204 -4.62 2.24 -4.07
CA VAL A 204 -5.65 1.73 -4.99
C VAL A 204 -6.58 2.87 -5.39
N PHE A 205 -6.88 2.98 -6.68
CA PHE A 205 -7.90 3.88 -7.20
C PHE A 205 -9.21 3.09 -7.37
N ASP A 206 -9.53 2.67 -8.60
CA ASP A 206 -10.64 1.76 -8.86
C ASP A 206 -10.16 0.30 -8.93
N ILE A 207 -10.81 -0.57 -8.14
CA ILE A 207 -10.54 -2.01 -8.11
C ILE A 207 -11.83 -2.79 -7.87
N ASN A 208 -12.01 -3.90 -8.58
CA ASN A 208 -13.19 -4.75 -8.41
C ASN A 208 -13.19 -5.49 -7.06
N GLU A 209 -14.39 -5.93 -6.64
CA GLU A 209 -14.59 -6.64 -5.37
C GLU A 209 -13.77 -7.94 -5.26
N TYR A 210 -13.56 -8.63 -6.40
CA TYR A 210 -12.86 -9.90 -6.42
C TYR A 210 -11.38 -9.73 -6.07
N ASP A 211 -10.73 -8.70 -6.60
CA ASP A 211 -9.36 -8.32 -6.27
C ASP A 211 -9.27 -7.69 -4.87
N ARG A 212 -10.30 -6.93 -4.46
CA ARG A 212 -10.39 -6.38 -3.10
C ARG A 212 -10.41 -7.49 -2.04
N LYS A 213 -11.00 -8.65 -2.35
CA LYS A 213 -11.04 -9.81 -1.46
C LYS A 213 -9.65 -10.29 -1.04
N ILE A 214 -8.72 -10.44 -1.99
CA ILE A 214 -7.35 -10.87 -1.65
C ILE A 214 -6.58 -9.78 -0.89
N LEU A 215 -6.76 -8.50 -1.26
CA LEU A 215 -6.15 -7.40 -0.48
C LEU A 215 -6.64 -7.40 0.96
N ASN A 216 -7.94 -7.55 1.18
CA ASN A 216 -8.52 -7.60 2.53
C ASN A 216 -7.97 -8.77 3.36
N ASP A 217 -7.68 -9.92 2.75
CA ASP A 217 -7.05 -11.04 3.46
C ASP A 217 -5.64 -10.68 3.95
N TYR A 218 -4.86 -9.98 3.12
CA TYR A 218 -3.54 -9.49 3.51
C TYR A 218 -3.59 -8.35 4.53
N ILE A 219 -4.57 -7.44 4.45
CA ILE A 219 -4.82 -6.39 5.46
C ILE A 219 -5.13 -7.05 6.81
N ARG A 220 -6.01 -8.06 6.81
CA ARG A 220 -6.40 -8.80 8.02
C ARG A 220 -5.21 -9.47 8.72
N LEU A 221 -4.18 -9.85 7.97
CA LEU A 221 -2.95 -10.41 8.52
C LEU A 221 -1.93 -9.37 8.99
N GLY A 222 -2.20 -8.07 8.79
CA GLY A 222 -1.24 -6.99 9.10
C GLY A 222 -0.04 -6.96 8.17
N GLU A 223 -0.10 -7.66 7.02
CA GLU A 223 0.99 -7.71 6.05
C GLU A 223 1.02 -6.47 5.15
N ILE A 224 -0.12 -5.79 4.98
CA ILE A 224 -0.24 -4.62 4.11
C ILE A 224 -1.08 -3.50 4.74
N GLU A 225 -0.77 -2.26 4.38
CA GLU A 225 -1.69 -1.11 4.52
C GLU A 225 -2.17 -0.69 3.12
N VAL A 226 -3.45 -0.35 2.99
CA VAL A 226 -4.06 0.09 1.73
C VAL A 226 -4.59 1.51 1.88
N THR A 227 -4.24 2.36 0.93
CA THR A 227 -4.83 3.68 0.73
C THR A 227 -5.75 3.63 -0.48
N THR A 228 -7.02 3.95 -0.28
CA THR A 228 -7.95 4.17 -1.40
C THR A 228 -7.95 5.65 -1.76
N VAL A 229 -7.82 5.95 -3.05
CA VAL A 229 -7.82 7.31 -3.57
C VAL A 229 -8.99 7.48 -4.52
N ASP A 230 -9.96 8.28 -4.11
CA ASP A 230 -11.07 8.69 -4.96
C ASP A 230 -10.68 9.91 -5.78
N THR A 231 -10.94 9.87 -7.08
CA THR A 231 -10.70 11.01 -7.98
C THR A 231 -11.86 11.21 -8.94
N GLU A 232 -12.05 12.44 -9.38
CA GLU A 232 -13.03 12.83 -10.39
C GLU A 232 -12.62 12.45 -11.83
N TYR A 233 -11.40 11.97 -12.02
CA TYR A 233 -10.90 11.59 -13.32
C TYR A 233 -11.50 10.25 -13.75
N LYS A 234 -12.03 10.21 -14.97
CA LYS A 234 -12.65 8.98 -15.53
C LYS A 234 -11.65 7.88 -15.85
N LYS A 235 -10.38 8.23 -15.98
CA LYS A 235 -9.28 7.33 -16.31
C LYS A 235 -8.01 7.81 -15.64
N GLU A 236 -7.38 6.91 -14.90
CA GLU A 236 -6.07 7.09 -14.32
C GLU A 236 -4.98 6.77 -15.35
N ASP A 237 -3.89 7.53 -15.28
CA ASP A 237 -2.69 7.31 -16.07
C ASP A 237 -1.42 7.42 -15.21
N TRP A 238 -0.27 7.47 -15.86
CA TRP A 238 1.04 7.58 -15.23
C TRP A 238 1.19 8.80 -14.30
N GLN A 239 0.40 9.87 -14.46
CA GLN A 239 0.50 11.07 -13.62
C GLN A 239 0.07 10.79 -12.17
N PHE A 240 -0.88 9.86 -11.99
CA PHE A 240 -1.39 9.43 -10.68
C PHE A 240 -0.38 8.66 -9.85
N HIS A 241 0.72 8.20 -10.47
CA HIS A 241 1.85 7.66 -9.70
C HIS A 241 2.34 8.69 -8.69
N MET A 242 2.28 10.01 -8.94
CA MET A 242 2.80 10.97 -7.96
C MET A 242 2.02 10.96 -6.65
N ILE A 243 0.68 10.80 -6.72
CA ILE A 243 -0.15 10.67 -5.51
C ILE A 243 0.26 9.43 -4.74
N GLN A 244 0.42 8.29 -5.42
CA GLN A 244 0.89 7.05 -4.80
C GLN A 244 2.30 7.21 -4.20
N GLN A 245 3.22 7.86 -4.90
CA GLN A 245 4.61 8.01 -4.47
C GLN A 245 4.72 8.84 -3.20
N THR A 246 4.06 10.00 -3.16
CA THR A 246 4.09 10.87 -1.97
C THR A 246 3.35 10.25 -0.80
N GLU A 247 2.17 9.66 -1.05
CA GLU A 247 1.39 8.99 -0.01
C GLU A 247 2.14 7.81 0.57
N CYS A 248 2.69 6.94 -0.27
CA CYS A 248 3.44 5.79 0.18
C CYS A 248 4.74 6.20 0.91
N HIS A 249 5.45 7.22 0.40
CA HIS A 249 6.64 7.72 1.07
C HIS A 249 6.33 8.20 2.49
N GLN A 250 5.29 9.02 2.68
CA GLN A 250 4.88 9.49 4.00
C GLN A 250 4.38 8.33 4.89
N ARG A 251 3.65 7.37 4.30
CA ARG A 251 3.22 6.17 5.01
C ARG A 251 4.37 5.30 5.50
N ALA A 252 5.46 5.23 4.74
CA ALA A 252 6.63 4.42 5.06
C ALA A 252 7.64 5.14 5.96
N LYS A 253 7.66 6.47 5.95
CA LYS A 253 8.63 7.29 6.69
C LYS A 253 8.57 6.99 8.19
N PHE A 254 9.72 6.68 8.78
CA PHE A 254 9.91 6.18 10.16
C PHE A 254 9.18 4.87 10.51
N HIS A 255 8.29 4.36 9.66
CA HIS A 255 7.71 3.03 9.80
C HIS A 255 8.67 1.95 9.26
N SER A 256 9.41 2.29 8.20
CA SER A 256 10.37 1.42 7.53
C SER A 256 11.71 2.11 7.32
N LYS A 257 12.82 1.44 7.61
CA LYS A 257 14.17 2.00 7.40
C LYS A 257 14.47 2.16 5.90
N TRP A 258 14.21 1.12 5.13
CA TRP A 258 14.34 1.12 3.67
C TRP A 258 12.98 0.94 2.98
N VAL A 259 12.83 1.57 1.82
CA VAL A 259 11.65 1.48 0.98
C VAL A 259 12.07 1.08 -0.42
N ILE A 260 11.54 -0.04 -0.91
CA ILE A 260 11.64 -0.45 -2.32
C ILE A 260 10.51 0.25 -3.06
N ASN A 261 10.83 1.07 -4.04
CA ASN A 261 9.85 1.79 -4.83
C ASN A 261 9.69 1.15 -6.21
N VAL A 262 8.63 0.40 -6.44
CA VAL A 262 8.50 -0.45 -7.63
C VAL A 262 7.06 -0.52 -8.12
N ASP A 263 6.88 -0.64 -9.42
CA ASP A 263 5.55 -0.76 -10.01
C ASP A 263 4.96 -2.16 -9.73
N PHE A 264 3.62 -2.29 -9.81
CA PHE A 264 2.93 -3.56 -9.54
C PHE A 264 3.33 -4.69 -10.52
N ASP A 265 3.75 -4.35 -11.73
CA ASP A 265 4.25 -5.25 -12.76
C ASP A 265 5.77 -5.50 -12.67
N GLU A 266 6.42 -5.11 -11.56
CA GLU A 266 7.85 -5.30 -11.36
C GLU A 266 8.15 -6.30 -10.22
N ARG A 267 9.15 -7.17 -10.42
CA ARG A 267 9.63 -8.16 -9.45
C ARG A 267 11.13 -8.01 -9.23
N LEU A 268 11.55 -7.72 -8.00
CA LEU A 268 12.96 -7.69 -7.64
C LEU A 268 13.52 -9.11 -7.57
N VAL A 269 14.50 -9.41 -8.41
CA VAL A 269 15.22 -10.68 -8.42
C VAL A 269 16.58 -10.47 -7.76
N LEU A 270 16.85 -11.27 -6.74
CA LEU A 270 18.17 -11.43 -6.14
C LEU A 270 18.76 -12.73 -6.66
N THR A 271 20.00 -12.68 -7.11
CA THR A 271 20.69 -13.84 -7.69
C THR A 271 21.57 -14.53 -6.64
N ASN A 272 22.06 -15.73 -6.96
CA ASN A 272 23.09 -16.41 -6.17
C ASN A 272 22.74 -16.59 -4.69
N ASN A 273 21.47 -16.88 -4.39
CA ASN A 273 20.92 -17.07 -3.04
C ASN A 273 21.13 -15.86 -2.09
N LYS A 274 21.31 -14.66 -2.65
CA LYS A 274 21.40 -13.42 -1.87
C LYS A 274 20.02 -12.97 -1.39
N THR A 275 20.02 -12.25 -0.29
CA THR A 275 18.85 -11.67 0.36
C THR A 275 18.79 -10.16 0.16
N ILE A 276 17.64 -9.55 0.47
CA ILE A 276 17.52 -8.09 0.46
C ILE A 276 18.45 -7.46 1.50
N GLU A 277 18.65 -8.13 2.63
CA GLU A 277 19.53 -7.69 3.70
C GLU A 277 21.00 -7.64 3.23
N ASP A 278 21.46 -8.63 2.46
CA ASP A 278 22.80 -8.61 1.86
C ASP A 278 23.02 -7.38 0.97
N LEU A 279 21.98 -6.93 0.27
CA LEU A 279 22.05 -5.72 -0.55
C LEU A 279 22.12 -4.47 0.33
N LEU A 280 21.23 -4.36 1.32
CA LEU A 280 21.09 -3.18 2.17
C LEU A 280 22.28 -2.97 3.12
N ASN A 281 22.98 -4.06 3.47
CA ASN A 281 24.19 -4.03 4.29
C ASN A 281 25.48 -3.99 3.46
N SER A 282 25.39 -3.92 2.13
CA SER A 282 26.57 -3.92 1.25
C SER A 282 27.41 -2.64 1.36
N ASP A 283 26.83 -1.53 1.81
CA ASP A 283 27.51 -0.25 1.92
C ASP A 283 26.78 0.67 2.92
N GLU A 284 27.40 0.92 4.07
CA GLU A 284 26.83 1.77 5.13
C GLU A 284 26.61 3.23 4.71
N ALA A 285 27.35 3.72 3.71
CA ALA A 285 27.20 5.08 3.21
C ALA A 285 26.08 5.20 2.16
N ALA A 286 25.46 4.09 1.73
CA ALA A 286 24.38 4.14 0.75
C ALA A 286 23.14 4.86 1.32
N THR A 287 22.63 5.81 0.57
CA THR A 287 21.31 6.41 0.84
C THR A 287 20.25 5.88 -0.12
N GLU A 288 20.67 5.34 -1.26
CA GLU A 288 19.81 4.85 -2.33
C GLU A 288 20.53 3.80 -3.18
N TYR A 289 19.84 2.70 -3.50
CA TYR A 289 20.28 1.68 -4.44
C TYR A 289 19.46 1.78 -5.73
N TRP A 290 20.13 1.93 -6.88
CA TRP A 290 19.47 1.91 -8.18
C TRP A 290 19.49 0.49 -8.75
N LEU A 291 18.32 0.03 -9.19
CA LEU A 291 18.11 -1.32 -9.68
C LEU A 291 18.06 -1.33 -11.22
N PRO A 292 18.91 -2.14 -11.88
CA PRO A 292 18.77 -2.36 -13.32
C PRO A 292 17.48 -3.13 -13.61
N VAL A 293 16.91 -2.90 -14.78
CA VAL A 293 15.63 -3.48 -15.22
C VAL A 293 15.85 -4.36 -16.44
N ALA A 294 15.30 -5.58 -16.39
CA ALA A 294 15.09 -6.46 -17.53
C ALA A 294 13.59 -6.53 -17.82
N ARG A 295 13.19 -6.20 -19.04
CA ARG A 295 11.77 -6.25 -19.42
C ARG A 295 11.40 -7.68 -19.80
N VAL A 296 10.26 -8.12 -19.33
CA VAL A 296 9.67 -9.42 -19.64
C VAL A 296 8.49 -9.19 -20.57
N LEU A 297 8.47 -9.89 -21.70
CA LEU A 297 7.37 -9.79 -22.66
C LEU A 297 6.12 -10.51 -22.12
N LYS A 298 5.04 -9.74 -21.86
CA LYS A 298 3.71 -10.22 -21.44
C LYS A 298 2.71 -10.02 -22.58
N ASN A 299 2.17 -11.09 -23.15
CA ASN A 299 1.27 -11.00 -24.32
C ASN A 299 -0.19 -11.30 -23.98
N GLU A 300 -0.51 -11.53 -22.71
CA GLU A 300 -1.80 -12.04 -22.28
C GLU A 300 -2.29 -11.32 -21.02
N THR A 301 -3.60 -11.32 -20.82
CA THR A 301 -4.23 -10.77 -19.62
C THR A 301 -4.25 -11.77 -18.48
N MET A 302 -4.34 -11.26 -17.25
CA MET A 302 -4.50 -12.06 -16.05
C MET A 302 -5.87 -12.78 -16.01
N PRO A 303 -5.95 -13.98 -15.37
CA PRO A 303 -7.20 -14.72 -15.26
C PRO A 303 -8.24 -13.93 -14.44
N GLN A 304 -9.50 -13.99 -14.85
CA GLN A 304 -10.59 -13.26 -14.19
C GLN A 304 -11.01 -13.86 -12.84
N LYS A 305 -10.87 -15.19 -12.67
CA LYS A 305 -11.28 -15.90 -11.46
C LYS A 305 -10.39 -17.11 -11.18
N TYR A 306 -10.30 -17.48 -9.92
CA TYR A 306 -9.78 -18.78 -9.47
C TYR A 306 -10.70 -19.91 -9.95
N ILE A 307 -10.11 -20.94 -10.55
CA ILE A 307 -10.81 -22.15 -11.01
C ILE A 307 -10.36 -23.35 -10.18
N ASN A 308 -9.05 -23.61 -10.16
CA ASN A 308 -8.41 -24.64 -9.35
C ASN A 308 -6.88 -24.38 -9.32
N ASN A 309 -6.19 -25.01 -8.37
CA ASN A 309 -4.75 -24.86 -8.20
C ASN A 309 -3.92 -25.17 -9.45
N SER A 310 -4.30 -26.18 -10.25
CA SER A 310 -3.54 -26.55 -11.46
C SER A 310 -3.62 -25.48 -12.54
N GLN A 311 -4.79 -24.88 -12.74
CA GLN A 311 -4.95 -23.76 -13.66
C GLN A 311 -4.26 -22.50 -13.11
N THR A 312 -4.39 -22.22 -11.83
CA THR A 312 -3.75 -21.06 -11.19
C THR A 312 -2.23 -21.10 -11.30
N GLU A 313 -1.59 -22.26 -11.13
CA GLU A 313 -0.14 -22.43 -11.34
C GLU A 313 0.29 -22.09 -12.77
N LYS A 314 -0.46 -22.56 -13.76
CA LYS A 314 -0.20 -22.24 -15.16
C LYS A 314 -0.42 -20.76 -15.47
N ASP A 315 -1.27 -20.08 -14.71
CA ASP A 315 -1.63 -18.68 -14.92
C ASP A 315 -0.65 -17.68 -14.25
N MET A 316 0.29 -18.14 -13.42
CA MET A 316 1.26 -17.27 -12.74
C MET A 316 2.20 -16.59 -13.76
N GLN A 317 2.44 -15.29 -13.62
CA GLN A 317 3.16 -14.50 -14.62
C GLN A 317 4.61 -14.96 -14.76
N PHE A 318 5.29 -15.25 -13.64
CA PHE A 318 6.67 -15.75 -13.65
C PHE A 318 6.84 -17.16 -14.23
N ILE A 319 5.75 -17.93 -14.39
CA ILE A 319 5.77 -19.24 -15.07
C ILE A 319 5.57 -19.05 -16.57
N ARG A 320 4.60 -18.21 -16.95
CA ARG A 320 4.21 -18.01 -18.36
C ARG A 320 5.19 -17.14 -19.15
N HIS A 321 5.72 -16.10 -18.52
CA HIS A 321 6.44 -15.03 -19.22
C HIS A 321 7.91 -15.03 -18.84
N ASN A 322 8.73 -15.56 -19.76
CA ASN A 322 10.14 -15.84 -19.53
C ASN A 322 11.06 -15.20 -20.57
N LEU A 323 10.51 -14.58 -21.61
CA LEU A 323 11.29 -13.92 -22.64
C LEU A 323 11.70 -12.54 -22.12
N THR A 324 12.98 -12.39 -21.79
CA THR A 324 13.52 -11.23 -21.07
C THR A 324 14.55 -10.47 -21.90
N SER A 325 14.51 -9.14 -21.83
CA SER A 325 15.53 -8.28 -22.45
C SER A 325 16.82 -8.25 -21.61
N ILE A 326 17.90 -7.75 -22.20
CA ILE A 326 19.10 -7.38 -21.43
C ILE A 326 18.79 -6.40 -20.29
N LYS A 327 19.55 -6.50 -19.20
CA LYS A 327 19.44 -5.68 -17.99
C LYS A 327 19.98 -4.26 -18.26
N LYS A 328 19.21 -3.20 -17.99
CA LYS A 328 19.62 -1.80 -18.21
C LYS A 328 19.19 -0.91 -17.04
N PHE A 329 19.95 0.14 -16.76
CA PHE A 329 19.54 1.20 -15.81
C PHE A 329 18.54 2.21 -16.38
N ARG A 330 18.13 2.05 -17.64
CA ARG A 330 17.10 2.91 -18.23
C ARG A 330 15.76 2.58 -17.57
N ASN A 331 15.08 3.61 -17.06
CA ASN A 331 13.85 3.48 -16.27
C ASN A 331 14.06 2.63 -15.00
N SER A 332 15.26 2.68 -14.40
CA SER A 332 15.54 2.03 -13.13
C SER A 332 14.55 2.44 -12.06
N LYS A 333 14.37 1.58 -11.07
CA LYS A 333 13.75 1.94 -9.80
C LYS A 333 14.79 1.94 -8.68
N SER A 334 14.36 2.28 -7.48
CA SER A 334 15.26 2.46 -6.36
C SER A 334 14.78 1.81 -5.07
N ILE A 335 15.75 1.52 -4.22
CA ILE A 335 15.54 1.26 -2.80
C ILE A 335 16.18 2.43 -2.05
N TYR A 336 15.46 3.08 -1.15
CA TYR A 336 15.94 4.30 -0.51
C TYR A 336 15.64 4.37 0.97
N ARG A 337 16.40 5.21 1.67
CA ARG A 337 16.23 5.52 3.09
C ARG A 337 15.05 6.48 3.30
N SER A 338 14.01 6.02 3.98
CA SER A 338 12.75 6.79 4.11
C SER A 338 12.87 8.00 5.03
N ASP A 339 13.76 7.92 6.03
CA ASP A 339 13.98 8.92 7.07
C ASP A 339 14.63 10.20 6.53
N ILE A 340 15.51 10.05 5.53
CA ILE A 340 16.28 11.17 4.97
C ILE A 340 15.76 11.64 3.61
N ALA A 341 14.93 10.86 2.91
CA ALA A 341 14.40 11.27 1.61
C ALA A 341 13.48 12.49 1.78
N ALA A 342 13.79 13.57 1.06
CA ALA A 342 13.01 14.80 1.07
C ALA A 342 11.97 14.83 -0.04
N ARG A 343 12.36 14.34 -1.23
CA ARG A 343 11.52 14.31 -2.41
C ARG A 343 11.76 13.01 -3.17
N VAL A 344 10.68 12.27 -3.41
CA VAL A 344 10.69 11.02 -4.15
C VAL A 344 9.96 11.22 -5.47
N PHE A 345 10.63 10.91 -6.57
CA PHE A 345 10.02 10.89 -7.91
C PHE A 345 9.78 9.43 -8.34
N TYR A 346 9.01 9.22 -9.41
CA TYR A 346 8.54 7.90 -9.88
C TYR A 346 9.58 6.76 -9.93
N HIS A 347 10.86 7.11 -10.04
CA HIS A 347 11.98 6.18 -10.20
C HIS A 347 12.98 6.23 -9.04
N TYR A 348 13.21 7.41 -8.46
CA TYR A 348 14.31 7.66 -7.54
C TYR A 348 14.05 8.85 -6.64
N VAL A 349 14.77 8.88 -5.52
CA VAL A 349 14.84 10.04 -4.64
C VAL A 349 15.54 11.16 -5.37
N THR A 350 15.01 12.38 -5.38
CA THR A 350 15.68 13.51 -6.04
C THR A 350 16.43 14.40 -5.06
N GLN A 351 16.03 14.43 -3.79
CA GLN A 351 16.67 15.21 -2.72
C GLN A 351 16.61 14.45 -1.39
N ASN A 352 17.64 14.63 -0.57
CA ASN A 352 17.69 14.19 0.81
C ASN A 352 17.75 15.42 1.73
N TYR A 353 17.10 15.33 2.89
CA TYR A 353 17.27 16.30 3.98
C TYR A 353 18.61 16.09 4.66
N GLY A 354 19.39 17.16 4.86
CA GLY A 354 20.58 17.17 5.73
C GLY A 354 21.73 16.20 5.40
N HIS A 355 21.57 15.34 4.39
CA HIS A 355 22.49 14.26 4.08
C HIS A 355 22.94 14.33 2.63
N LYS A 356 24.24 14.07 2.39
CA LYS A 356 24.77 13.93 1.03
C LYS A 356 24.14 12.70 0.38
N LYS A 357 23.62 12.88 -0.85
CA LYS A 357 23.07 11.78 -1.62
C LYS A 357 24.18 10.83 -2.08
N CYS A 358 24.08 9.56 -1.70
CA CYS A 358 25.03 8.49 -2.03
C CYS A 358 24.28 7.36 -2.74
N ILE A 359 24.29 7.41 -4.07
CA ILE A 359 23.60 6.45 -4.93
C ILE A 359 24.54 5.30 -5.28
N LYS A 360 24.09 4.07 -5.05
CA LYS A 360 24.79 2.84 -5.44
C LYS A 360 24.05 2.16 -6.57
N LYS A 361 24.69 2.04 -7.74
CA LYS A 361 24.17 1.23 -8.83
C LYS A 361 24.41 -0.23 -8.51
N VAL A 362 23.35 -1.01 -8.39
CA VAL A 362 23.45 -2.43 -8.04
C VAL A 362 24.02 -3.21 -9.22
N ASP A 363 24.98 -4.09 -8.96
CA ASP A 363 25.49 -5.01 -9.98
C ASP A 363 24.30 -5.82 -10.56
N PRO A 364 24.07 -5.80 -11.90
CA PRO A 364 23.00 -6.59 -12.51
C PRO A 364 23.10 -8.10 -12.27
N GLU A 365 24.28 -8.61 -11.91
CA GLU A 365 24.50 -10.00 -11.49
C GLU A 365 24.30 -10.22 -9.99
N PHE A 366 24.01 -9.17 -9.20
CA PHE A 366 23.54 -9.23 -7.82
C PHE A 366 22.02 -9.14 -7.75
N ALA A 367 21.44 -8.06 -8.31
CA ALA A 367 20.00 -7.87 -8.33
C ALA A 367 19.55 -7.08 -9.56
N TYR A 368 18.33 -7.37 -9.98
CA TYR A 368 17.66 -6.63 -11.05
C TYR A 368 16.14 -6.76 -10.93
N LEU A 369 15.41 -5.86 -11.58
CA LEU A 369 13.96 -5.92 -11.67
C LEU A 369 13.55 -6.63 -12.95
N ARG A 370 12.67 -7.62 -12.83
CA ARG A 370 11.87 -8.12 -13.96
C ARG A 370 10.63 -7.25 -14.09
N HIS A 371 10.49 -6.54 -15.19
CA HIS A 371 9.35 -5.64 -15.47
C HIS A 371 8.47 -6.28 -16.54
N TYR A 372 7.30 -6.79 -16.14
CA TYR A 372 6.35 -7.51 -16.99
C TYR A 372 5.53 -6.53 -17.83
N ARG A 373 6.00 -6.24 -19.05
CA ARG A 373 5.39 -5.24 -19.93
C ARG A 373 4.52 -5.89 -20.99
N THR A 374 3.31 -5.34 -21.12
CA THR A 374 2.42 -5.66 -22.24
C THR A 374 2.92 -5.03 -23.55
N ASP A 375 2.56 -5.63 -24.67
CA ASP A 375 2.85 -5.15 -26.02
C ASP A 375 1.68 -4.37 -26.66
N ASN A 376 0.61 -4.13 -25.89
CA ASN A 376 -0.62 -3.53 -26.38
C ASN A 376 -0.37 -2.15 -27.03
N GLU A 377 -0.91 -1.94 -28.23
CA GLU A 377 -0.50 -0.84 -29.13
C GLU A 377 -0.93 0.56 -28.67
N SER A 378 -1.87 0.65 -27.71
CA SER A 378 -2.47 1.91 -27.26
C SER A 378 -1.82 2.54 -26.02
N GLY A 379 -0.80 1.91 -25.44
CA GLY A 379 -0.12 2.37 -24.22
C GLY A 379 1.10 3.26 -24.45
N ILE A 380 1.54 3.95 -23.39
CA ILE A 380 2.82 4.68 -23.38
C ILE A 380 3.97 3.69 -23.63
N ASN A 381 4.85 4.02 -24.57
CA ASN A 381 5.90 3.15 -25.09
C ASN A 381 5.36 1.87 -25.77
N SER A 382 4.22 1.95 -26.47
CA SER A 382 3.78 0.86 -27.35
C SER A 382 4.87 0.50 -28.37
N GLY A 383 4.97 -0.79 -28.70
CA GLY A 383 6.04 -1.29 -29.56
C GLY A 383 7.45 -1.23 -28.96
N TRP A 384 7.60 -1.07 -27.63
CA TRP A 384 8.90 -1.03 -26.95
C TRP A 384 9.84 -2.19 -27.27
N HIS A 385 9.29 -3.36 -27.62
CA HIS A 385 10.04 -4.56 -27.99
C HIS A 385 10.57 -4.52 -29.42
N ARG A 386 9.98 -3.71 -30.33
CA ARG A 386 10.40 -3.60 -31.75
C ARG A 386 11.83 -3.07 -31.91
N HIS A 387 12.33 -2.38 -30.89
CA HIS A 387 13.70 -1.84 -30.83
C HIS A 387 14.64 -2.66 -29.94
N LEU A 388 14.21 -3.83 -29.45
CA LEU A 388 14.99 -4.74 -28.64
C LEU A 388 15.17 -6.06 -29.40
N THR A 389 16.38 -6.31 -29.88
CA THR A 389 16.70 -7.51 -30.66
C THR A 389 17.15 -8.68 -29.79
N ASP A 390 17.59 -8.40 -28.57
CA ASP A 390 18.35 -9.35 -27.74
C ASP A 390 17.49 -9.86 -26.57
N PHE A 391 16.50 -10.68 -26.89
CA PHE A 391 15.71 -11.37 -25.88
C PHE A 391 16.27 -12.77 -25.60
N THR A 392 16.27 -13.15 -24.34
CA THR A 392 16.68 -14.48 -23.88
C THR A 392 15.62 -15.07 -22.97
N VAL A 393 15.43 -16.39 -23.06
CA VAL A 393 14.56 -17.12 -22.14
C VAL A 393 15.26 -17.22 -20.79
N ASN A 394 14.69 -16.59 -19.77
CA ASN A 394 15.21 -16.54 -18.42
C ASN A 394 14.10 -16.88 -17.43
N HIS A 395 14.29 -17.97 -16.69
CA HIS A 395 13.42 -18.38 -15.60
C HIS A 395 13.97 -17.90 -14.26
N LEU A 396 13.07 -17.67 -13.30
CA LEU A 396 13.48 -17.54 -11.91
C LEU A 396 14.17 -18.83 -11.45
N ASN A 397 15.00 -18.73 -10.40
CA ASN A 397 15.62 -19.89 -9.77
C ASN A 397 14.55 -20.96 -9.44
N GLU A 398 14.85 -22.24 -9.71
CA GLU A 398 13.87 -23.32 -9.61
C GLU A 398 13.34 -23.53 -8.18
N GLU A 399 14.21 -23.44 -7.17
CA GLU A 399 13.82 -23.56 -5.77
C GLU A 399 12.95 -22.39 -5.33
N PHE A 400 13.36 -21.16 -5.67
CA PHE A 400 12.56 -19.96 -5.45
C PHE A 400 11.18 -20.08 -6.10
N SER A 401 11.14 -20.51 -7.37
CA SER A 401 9.91 -20.68 -8.14
C SER A 401 8.97 -21.70 -7.49
N ARG A 402 9.49 -22.87 -7.08
CA ARG A 402 8.70 -23.89 -6.39
C ARG A 402 8.09 -23.38 -5.09
N GLN A 403 8.88 -22.64 -4.30
CA GLN A 403 8.40 -22.08 -3.05
C GLN A 403 7.36 -20.97 -3.28
N LEU A 404 7.56 -20.14 -4.32
CA LEU A 404 6.61 -19.10 -4.71
C LEU A 404 5.27 -19.70 -5.17
N VAL A 405 5.30 -20.71 -6.05
CA VAL A 405 4.08 -21.45 -6.46
C VAL A 405 3.32 -21.95 -5.24
N LYS A 406 4.02 -22.64 -4.33
CA LYS A 406 3.41 -23.20 -3.11
C LYS A 406 2.75 -22.13 -2.24
N ASN A 407 3.40 -20.99 -2.04
CA ASN A 407 2.87 -19.89 -1.23
C ASN A 407 1.63 -19.26 -1.87
N ILE A 408 1.69 -18.98 -3.17
CA ILE A 408 0.58 -18.39 -3.92
C ILE A 408 -0.63 -19.35 -3.89
N LEU A 409 -0.44 -20.62 -4.24
CA LEU A 409 -1.53 -21.61 -4.25
C LEU A 409 -2.18 -21.74 -2.87
N LYS A 410 -1.38 -21.83 -1.80
CA LYS A 410 -1.91 -21.89 -0.43
C LYS A 410 -2.77 -20.66 -0.10
N ARG A 411 -2.34 -19.48 -0.51
CA ARG A 411 -3.06 -18.23 -0.26
C ARG A 411 -4.36 -18.16 -1.05
N VAL A 412 -4.28 -18.33 -2.36
CA VAL A 412 -5.44 -18.16 -3.25
C VAL A 412 -6.50 -19.22 -2.99
N GLU A 413 -6.10 -20.44 -2.67
CA GLU A 413 -7.03 -21.49 -2.23
C GLU A 413 -7.73 -21.08 -0.93
N CYS A 414 -7.00 -20.56 0.06
CA CYS A 414 -7.61 -20.09 1.31
C CYS A 414 -8.64 -18.98 1.11
N VAL A 415 -8.44 -18.09 0.13
CA VAL A 415 -9.29 -16.92 -0.09
C VAL A 415 -10.45 -17.19 -1.06
N TYR A 416 -10.24 -18.04 -2.05
CA TYR A 416 -11.20 -18.24 -3.14
C TYR A 416 -11.81 -19.63 -3.20
N ASN A 417 -11.18 -20.66 -2.60
CA ASN A 417 -11.76 -21.99 -2.49
C ASN A 417 -12.65 -22.09 -1.25
N GLU A 418 -13.71 -21.28 -1.22
CA GLU A 418 -14.68 -21.30 -0.12
C GLU A 418 -15.50 -22.58 -0.16
N LYS A 419 -15.62 -23.23 1.01
CA LYS A 419 -16.51 -24.37 1.15
C LYS A 419 -17.95 -23.92 0.93
N LEU A 420 -18.65 -24.60 0.02
CA LEU A 420 -20.09 -24.44 -0.12
C LEU A 420 -20.79 -24.89 1.17
N MET A 421 -21.59 -24.00 1.77
CA MET A 421 -22.36 -24.30 2.97
C MET A 421 -23.62 -25.09 2.60
N TYR A 422 -23.75 -26.30 3.12
CA TYR A 422 -24.97 -27.06 2.91
C TYR A 422 -26.05 -26.67 3.92
N CYS A 423 -27.31 -26.58 3.48
CA CYS A 423 -28.41 -26.14 4.33
C CYS A 423 -28.66 -27.04 5.54
N ASP A 424 -28.25 -28.32 5.47
CA ASP A 424 -28.36 -29.29 6.56
C ASP A 424 -27.26 -29.13 7.63
N GLU A 425 -26.19 -28.39 7.33
CA GLU A 425 -25.14 -28.02 8.27
C GLU A 425 -25.53 -26.81 9.14
N ILE A 426 -26.64 -26.12 8.80
CA ILE A 426 -27.16 -25.00 9.58
C ILE A 426 -27.77 -25.51 10.90
N GLY A 427 -27.35 -24.88 12.01
CA GLY A 427 -27.73 -25.29 13.36
C GLY A 427 -29.25 -25.43 13.57
N PRO A 428 -29.71 -26.42 14.37
CA PRO A 428 -31.14 -26.73 14.55
C PRO A 428 -32.03 -25.54 14.92
N LYS A 429 -31.51 -24.60 15.72
CA LYS A 429 -32.21 -23.38 16.15
C LYS A 429 -32.60 -22.46 14.98
N PHE A 430 -31.89 -22.55 13.86
CA PHE A 430 -32.14 -21.74 12.67
C PHE A 430 -32.91 -22.50 11.59
N LYS A 431 -33.26 -23.78 11.80
CA LYS A 431 -34.06 -24.58 10.86
C LYS A 431 -35.43 -23.96 10.55
N ARG A 432 -36.05 -23.29 11.52
CA ARG A 432 -37.32 -22.56 11.29
C ARG A 432 -37.19 -21.42 10.27
N TYR A 433 -35.98 -20.91 10.06
CA TYR A 433 -35.66 -19.90 9.05
C TYR A 433 -35.21 -20.52 7.71
N GLN A 434 -35.09 -21.85 7.59
CA GLN A 434 -34.83 -22.54 6.31
C GLN A 434 -35.97 -22.36 5.29
N VAL A 435 -37.16 -21.95 5.75
CA VAL A 435 -38.27 -21.52 4.89
C VAL A 435 -37.87 -20.29 4.06
N TYR A 436 -36.98 -19.46 4.59
CA TYR A 436 -36.29 -18.41 3.84
C TYR A 436 -35.00 -19.00 3.24
N LYS A 437 -35.12 -19.82 2.19
CA LYS A 437 -33.97 -20.39 1.46
C LYS A 437 -32.90 -19.35 1.12
N ASN A 438 -33.33 -18.10 0.92
CA ASN A 438 -32.47 -16.98 0.55
C ASN A 438 -31.76 -16.31 1.75
N ALA A 439 -32.09 -16.66 3.00
CA ALA A 439 -31.54 -15.97 4.16
C ALA A 439 -30.08 -16.38 4.48
N PHE A 440 -29.68 -17.59 4.08
CA PHE A 440 -28.34 -18.14 4.37
C PHE A 440 -27.56 -18.54 3.11
N ASP A 441 -28.14 -18.39 1.92
CA ASP A 441 -27.54 -18.73 0.62
C ASP A 441 -26.84 -20.11 0.60
N CYS A 442 -27.48 -21.10 1.20
CA CYS A 442 -26.93 -22.44 1.38
C CYS A 442 -27.40 -23.39 0.26
N ILE A 443 -26.65 -24.46 0.03
CA ILE A 443 -26.96 -25.46 -0.99
C ILE A 443 -27.68 -26.64 -0.34
N VAL A 444 -28.80 -27.08 -0.93
CA VAL A 444 -29.45 -28.32 -0.51
C VAL A 444 -28.72 -29.49 -1.16
N ARG A 445 -28.25 -30.45 -0.34
CA ARG A 445 -27.68 -31.71 -0.86
C ARG A 445 -28.73 -32.38 -1.74
N ASN A 446 -28.38 -32.71 -2.99
CA ASN A 446 -29.22 -33.25 -4.06
C ASN A 446 -29.89 -32.24 -5.02
N THR A 447 -29.60 -30.95 -4.91
CA THR A 447 -29.87 -30.02 -6.02
C THR A 447 -28.70 -30.12 -6.99
N THR A 448 -28.90 -30.75 -8.14
CA THR A 448 -27.96 -30.67 -9.26
C THR A 448 -27.86 -29.21 -9.67
N ILE A 449 -26.68 -28.62 -9.49
CA ILE A 449 -26.35 -27.31 -10.01
C ILE A 449 -26.18 -27.50 -11.52
N ASN A 450 -27.13 -27.03 -12.31
CA ASN A 450 -26.97 -26.89 -13.77
C ASN A 450 -26.13 -25.66 -14.09
#